data_AF-A0A849TJW3-F1
#
_entry.id   AF-A0A849TJW3-F1
#
_cell.length_a   1.000
_cell.length_b   1.000
_cell.length_c   1.000
_cell.angle_alpha   90.00
_cell.angle_beta   90.00
_cell.angle_gamma   90.00
#
_symmetry.space_group_name_H-M   'P 1'
#
loop_
_entity.id
_entity.type
_entity.pdbx_description
1 polymer ?
#
loop_
_entity_poly.entity_id
_entity_poly.type
_entity_poly.pdbx_seq_one_letter_code
_entity_poly.pdbx_strand_id
1 'polypeptide(L)'
;MKMSIATVSLSGGLQEKLEAIAAAGFKGVEIFENDLLSFNGTPHDVRKMVNDLGLQIIAFQPFRDFEGMPKEKRERTFARAERKFDLMGELGADLLLVCSNVAPDCLSGIDRAAADLRELGERAKTRGIRIAFEALAWGRHINDYRDAWEAVRRADHSHVGLTLDTWHTLARGT
;
A
#
# COMPACT_ATOMS: atom_id res chain seq x y z
N MET A 1 -4.73 2.13 20.16
CA MET A 1 -4.64 1.71 18.73
C MET A 1 -5.87 2.22 18.01
N LYS A 2 -5.73 2.66 16.76
CA LYS A 2 -6.87 3.11 15.95
C LYS A 2 -7.34 1.93 15.10
N MET A 3 -8.60 1.52 15.26
CA MET A 3 -9.14 0.40 14.48
C MET A 3 -9.46 0.87 13.05
N SER A 4 -8.94 0.13 12.07
CA SER A 4 -9.26 0.28 10.65
C SER A 4 -9.79 -1.01 10.05
N ILE A 5 -10.44 -0.88 8.90
CA ILE A 5 -10.85 -1.99 8.05
C ILE A 5 -10.65 -1.59 6.60
N ALA A 6 -10.16 -2.51 5.78
CA ALA A 6 -10.01 -2.30 4.35
C ALA A 6 -11.34 -2.45 3.61
N THR A 7 -11.63 -1.56 2.66
CA THR A 7 -12.90 -1.58 1.89
C THR A 7 -13.07 -2.86 1.08
N VAL A 8 -11.99 -3.57 0.75
CA VAL A 8 -12.03 -4.89 0.09
C VAL A 8 -12.74 -5.96 0.93
N SER A 9 -12.85 -5.76 2.25
CA SER A 9 -13.49 -6.70 3.18
C SER A 9 -15.02 -6.68 3.10
N LEU A 10 -15.60 -5.68 2.43
CA LEU A 10 -17.03 -5.46 2.33
C LEU A 10 -17.47 -5.49 0.86
N SER A 11 -18.70 -5.93 0.63
CA SER A 11 -19.38 -5.80 -0.67
C SER A 11 -20.09 -4.44 -0.81
N GLY A 12 -20.62 -4.14 -1.99
CA GLY A 12 -21.36 -2.90 -2.27
C GLY A 12 -20.50 -1.80 -2.90
N GLY A 13 -21.11 -0.63 -3.11
CA GLY A 13 -20.41 0.55 -3.62
C GLY A 13 -19.54 1.21 -2.55
N LEU A 14 -18.53 1.99 -2.96
CA LEU A 14 -17.60 2.64 -2.01
C LEU A 14 -18.32 3.45 -0.92
N GLN A 15 -19.36 4.20 -1.29
CA GLN A 15 -20.14 4.99 -0.32
C GLN A 15 -20.82 4.10 0.73
N GLU A 16 -21.52 3.04 0.30
CA GLU A 16 -22.20 2.10 1.20
C GLU A 16 -21.21 1.44 2.17
N LYS A 17 -20.03 1.07 1.66
CA LYS A 17 -18.94 0.53 2.49
C LYS A 17 -18.51 1.53 3.56
N LEU A 18 -18.26 2.79 3.19
CA LEU A 18 -17.82 3.82 4.13
C LEU A 18 -18.87 4.10 5.22
N GLU A 19 -20.14 4.19 4.84
CA GLU A 19 -21.26 4.37 5.77
C GLU A 19 -21.35 3.20 6.76
N ALA A 20 -21.25 1.96 6.26
CA ALA A 20 -21.26 0.76 7.10
C ALA A 20 -20.07 0.71 8.07
N ILE A 21 -18.86 1.06 7.60
CA ILE A 21 -17.65 1.13 8.42
C ILE A 21 -17.80 2.15 9.55
N ALA A 22 -18.31 3.34 9.24
CA ALA A 22 -18.55 4.39 10.23
C ALA A 22 -19.63 3.97 11.25
N ALA A 23 -20.74 3.40 10.78
CA ALA A 23 -21.83 2.91 11.62
C ALA A 23 -21.38 1.77 12.56
N ALA A 24 -20.45 0.92 12.11
CA ALA A 24 -19.84 -0.13 12.92
C ALA A 24 -18.82 0.40 13.96
N GLY A 25 -18.58 1.71 14.00
CA GLY A 25 -17.76 2.37 15.02
C GLY A 25 -16.25 2.44 14.72
N PHE A 26 -15.82 2.00 13.53
CA PHE A 26 -14.44 2.19 13.09
C PHE A 26 -14.09 3.68 12.98
N LYS A 27 -12.80 3.99 13.11
CA LYS A 27 -12.27 5.36 12.99
C LYS A 27 -11.24 5.49 11.87
N GLY A 28 -10.97 4.40 11.18
CA GLY A 28 -10.01 4.30 10.10
C GLY A 28 -10.56 3.42 8.98
N VAL A 29 -10.18 3.74 7.76
CA VAL A 29 -10.46 2.93 6.57
C VAL A 29 -9.21 2.81 5.73
N GLU A 30 -9.00 1.64 5.14
CA GLU A 30 -7.97 1.46 4.12
C GLU A 30 -8.65 1.39 2.76
N ILE A 31 -8.31 2.32 1.87
CA ILE A 31 -8.96 2.45 0.57
C ILE A 31 -8.30 1.48 -0.39
N PHE A 32 -9.09 0.51 -0.87
CA PHE A 32 -8.67 -0.40 -1.92
C PHE A 32 -8.84 0.26 -3.30
N GLU A 33 -7.78 0.27 -4.12
CA GLU A 33 -7.75 0.97 -5.40
C GLU A 33 -8.93 0.63 -6.32
N ASN A 34 -9.35 -0.63 -6.34
CA ASN A 34 -10.43 -1.06 -7.22
C ASN A 34 -11.78 -0.39 -6.89
N ASP A 35 -12.01 -0.02 -5.63
CA ASP A 35 -13.23 0.69 -5.26
C ASP A 35 -13.27 2.11 -5.84
N LEU A 36 -12.10 2.74 -6.03
CA LEU A 36 -12.00 4.04 -6.71
C LEU A 36 -12.30 3.94 -8.21
N LEU A 37 -11.89 2.84 -8.86
CA LEU A 37 -12.13 2.63 -10.29
C LEU A 37 -13.62 2.49 -10.61
N SER A 38 -14.40 1.93 -9.67
CA SER A 38 -15.85 1.78 -9.79
C SER A 38 -16.65 2.95 -9.22
N PHE A 39 -15.99 3.93 -8.60
CA PHE A 39 -16.67 5.06 -7.97
C PHE A 39 -16.94 6.18 -8.99
N ASN A 40 -18.21 6.60 -9.08
CA ASN A 40 -18.64 7.67 -9.98
C ASN A 40 -18.40 9.06 -9.36
N GLY A 41 -17.15 9.35 -9.02
CA GLY A 41 -16.72 10.62 -8.42
C GLY A 41 -15.20 10.76 -8.40
N THR A 42 -14.71 11.83 -7.82
CA THR A 42 -13.28 12.11 -7.74
C THR A 42 -12.65 11.57 -6.44
N PRO A 43 -11.32 11.40 -6.39
CA PRO A 43 -10.63 11.07 -5.14
C PRO A 43 -10.85 12.13 -4.04
N HIS A 44 -11.01 13.40 -4.43
CA HIS A 44 -11.40 14.47 -3.51
C HIS A 44 -12.80 14.26 -2.90
N ASP A 45 -13.77 13.77 -3.69
CA ASP A 45 -15.11 13.43 -3.17
C ASP A 45 -15.03 12.29 -2.15
N VAL A 46 -14.17 11.29 -2.39
CA VAL A 46 -13.90 10.21 -1.43
C VAL A 46 -13.34 10.76 -0.13
N ARG A 47 -12.35 11.66 -0.20
CA ARG A 47 -11.80 12.35 0.98
C ARG A 47 -12.90 13.07 1.76
N LYS A 48 -13.77 13.79 1.07
CA LYS A 48 -14.90 14.49 1.69
C LYS A 48 -15.85 13.52 2.39
N MET A 49 -16.28 12.45 1.73
CA MET A 49 -17.16 11.43 2.34
C MET A 49 -16.54 10.81 3.59
N VAL A 50 -15.25 10.44 3.53
CA VAL A 50 -14.51 9.88 4.67
C VAL A 50 -14.52 10.86 5.85
N ASN A 51 -14.23 12.14 5.59
CA ASN A 51 -14.22 13.17 6.64
C ASN A 51 -15.62 13.43 7.22
N ASP A 52 -16.65 13.51 6.38
CA ASP A 52 -18.04 13.75 6.79
C ASP A 52 -18.56 12.62 7.71
N LEU A 53 -18.08 11.39 7.49
CA LEU A 53 -18.37 10.23 8.32
C LEU A 53 -17.49 10.11 9.57
N GLY A 54 -16.59 11.07 9.80
CA GLY A 54 -15.67 11.06 10.94
C GLY A 54 -14.62 9.94 10.87
N LEU A 55 -14.37 9.41 9.67
CA LEU A 55 -13.34 8.42 9.38
C LEU A 55 -12.02 9.11 8.96
N GLN A 56 -10.93 8.35 8.99
CA GLN A 56 -9.64 8.74 8.42
C GLN A 56 -9.17 7.68 7.44
N ILE A 57 -8.62 8.08 6.30
CA ILE A 57 -7.90 7.15 5.42
C ILE A 57 -6.57 6.78 6.09
N ILE A 58 -6.41 5.51 6.46
CA ILE A 58 -5.23 4.99 7.16
C ILE A 58 -4.16 4.49 6.19
N ALA A 59 -4.59 3.89 5.08
CA ALA A 59 -3.71 3.45 4.02
C ALA A 59 -4.44 3.49 2.67
N PHE A 60 -3.66 3.67 1.61
CA PHE A 60 -4.09 3.40 0.24
C PHE A 60 -3.39 2.12 -0.24
N GLN A 61 -4.16 1.17 -0.76
CA GLN A 61 -3.64 -0.14 -1.12
C GLN A 61 -4.38 -0.75 -2.33
N PRO A 62 -3.76 -1.71 -3.03
CA PRO A 62 -2.37 -2.14 -2.95
C PRO A 62 -1.54 -1.50 -4.07
N PHE A 63 -0.25 -1.28 -3.83
CA PHE A 63 0.72 -1.05 -4.90
C PHE A 63 1.51 -2.32 -5.17
N ARG A 64 1.20 -2.98 -6.29
CA ARG A 64 1.76 -4.29 -6.65
C ARG A 64 2.99 -4.16 -7.54
N ASP A 65 3.81 -5.20 -7.58
CA ASP A 65 4.90 -5.42 -8.56
C ASP A 65 5.86 -4.24 -8.67
N PHE A 66 6.54 -3.92 -7.57
CA PHE A 66 7.43 -2.77 -7.46
C PHE A 66 8.91 -3.16 -7.45
N GLU A 67 9.37 -3.83 -6.40
CA GLU A 67 10.77 -4.08 -6.15
C GLU A 67 11.34 -5.15 -7.09
N GLY A 68 12.62 -5.02 -7.47
CA GLY A 68 13.30 -6.02 -8.27
C GLY A 68 12.90 -6.05 -9.75
N MET A 69 12.17 -5.05 -10.26
CA MET A 69 11.84 -5.03 -11.69
C MET A 69 13.09 -4.92 -12.58
N PRO A 70 13.14 -5.61 -13.75
CA PRO A 70 14.20 -5.45 -14.73
C PRO A 70 14.39 -4.00 -15.15
N LYS A 71 15.61 -3.64 -15.57
CA LYS A 71 16.01 -2.27 -15.88
C LYS A 71 15.05 -1.59 -16.87
N GLU A 72 14.59 -2.34 -17.86
CA GLU A 72 13.71 -1.88 -18.94
C GLU A 72 12.30 -1.52 -18.44
N LYS A 73 11.88 -2.09 -17.30
CA LYS A 73 10.54 -1.87 -16.70
C LYS A 73 10.60 -0.97 -15.47
N ARG A 74 11.77 -0.83 -14.84
CA ARG A 74 11.97 -0.10 -13.59
C ARG A 74 11.47 1.35 -13.69
N GLU A 75 11.86 2.09 -14.72
CA GLU A 75 11.43 3.49 -14.90
C GLU A 75 9.91 3.64 -14.97
N ARG A 76 9.23 2.75 -15.71
CA ARG A 76 7.76 2.74 -15.80
C ARG A 76 7.11 2.44 -14.45
N THR A 77 7.70 1.54 -13.67
CA THR A 77 7.23 1.19 -12.32
C THR A 77 7.33 2.38 -11.37
N PHE A 78 8.44 3.12 -11.39
CA PHE A 78 8.57 4.35 -10.62
C PHE A 78 7.60 5.44 -11.09
N ALA A 79 7.42 5.62 -12.41
CA ALA A 79 6.42 6.56 -12.92
C ALA A 79 4.99 6.22 -12.47
N ARG A 80 4.68 4.93 -12.28
CA ARG A 80 3.39 4.49 -11.71
C ARG A 80 3.29 4.86 -10.23
N ALA A 81 4.36 4.75 -9.45
CA ALA A 81 4.39 5.19 -8.06
C ALA A 81 4.14 6.70 -7.95
N GLU A 82 4.77 7.53 -8.79
CA GLU A 82 4.53 8.98 -8.81
C GLU A 82 3.04 9.31 -9.01
N ARG A 83 2.37 8.66 -9.97
CA ARG A 83 0.92 8.83 -10.17
C ARG A 83 0.09 8.38 -8.98
N LYS A 84 0.54 7.35 -8.23
CA LYS A 84 -0.12 6.95 -6.98
C LYS A 84 0.05 8.01 -5.92
N PHE A 85 1.21 8.64 -5.83
CA PHE A 85 1.43 9.71 -4.88
C PHE A 85 0.55 10.93 -5.17
N ASP A 86 0.37 11.30 -6.44
CA ASP A 86 -0.52 12.40 -6.83
C ASP A 86 -1.98 12.07 -6.45
N LEU A 87 -2.44 10.86 -6.75
CA LEU A 87 -3.76 10.35 -6.32
C LEU A 87 -3.94 10.38 -4.80
N MET A 88 -2.93 9.93 -4.05
CA MET A 88 -2.95 9.95 -2.59
C MET A 88 -3.02 11.37 -2.03
N GLY A 89 -2.41 12.35 -2.70
CA GLY A 89 -2.54 13.76 -2.36
C GLY A 89 -3.99 14.25 -2.42
N GLU A 90 -4.74 13.85 -3.46
CA GLU A 90 -6.17 14.16 -3.58
C GLU A 90 -7.01 13.45 -2.52
N LEU A 91 -6.74 12.16 -2.28
CA LEU A 91 -7.39 11.37 -1.22
C LEU A 91 -7.08 11.91 0.19
N GLY A 92 -5.94 12.57 0.37
CA GLY A 92 -5.42 12.91 1.70
C GLY A 92 -4.89 11.71 2.46
N ALA A 93 -4.37 10.69 1.75
CA ALA A 93 -3.73 9.52 2.34
C ALA A 93 -2.21 9.70 2.41
N ASP A 94 -1.58 9.28 3.50
CA ASP A 94 -0.13 9.45 3.72
C ASP A 94 0.63 8.13 3.84
N LEU A 95 -0.04 6.98 3.65
CA LEU A 95 0.57 5.65 3.74
C LEU A 95 0.18 4.80 2.53
N LEU A 96 1.18 4.36 1.77
CA LEU A 96 1.02 3.46 0.62
C LEU A 96 1.45 2.05 1.03
N LEU A 97 0.55 1.07 0.90
CA LEU A 97 0.89 -0.33 1.09
C LEU A 97 1.46 -0.90 -0.21
N VAL A 98 2.70 -1.36 -0.17
CA VAL A 98 3.42 -1.98 -1.29
C VAL A 98 3.55 -3.46 -1.01
N CYS A 99 2.90 -4.30 -1.81
CA CYS A 99 3.00 -5.75 -1.67
C CYS A 99 4.22 -6.27 -2.43
N SER A 100 4.89 -7.28 -1.87
CA SER A 100 6.02 -7.97 -2.51
C SER A 100 5.67 -8.44 -3.92
N ASN A 101 6.63 -8.31 -4.83
CA ASN A 101 6.48 -8.55 -6.25
C ASN A 101 6.16 -10.02 -6.56
N VAL A 102 5.17 -10.25 -7.43
CA VAL A 102 4.77 -11.58 -7.90
C VAL A 102 5.06 -11.80 -9.38
N ALA A 103 5.56 -10.78 -10.08
CA ALA A 103 5.87 -10.85 -11.50
C ALA A 103 6.93 -11.92 -11.80
N PRO A 104 6.76 -12.73 -12.86
CA PRO A 104 7.67 -13.83 -13.17
C PRO A 104 9.08 -13.36 -13.55
N ASP A 105 9.22 -12.14 -14.07
CA ASP A 105 10.46 -11.54 -14.51
C ASP A 105 11.11 -10.62 -13.47
N CYS A 106 10.56 -10.51 -12.26
CA CYS A 106 11.23 -9.76 -11.20
C CYS A 106 12.53 -10.49 -10.78
N LEU A 107 13.53 -9.69 -10.45
CA LEU A 107 14.86 -10.14 -10.06
C LEU A 107 14.93 -10.31 -8.55
N SER A 108 15.65 -11.34 -8.11
CA SER A 108 15.89 -11.60 -6.69
C SER A 108 16.96 -10.67 -6.11
N GLY A 109 17.08 -10.71 -4.77
CA GLY A 109 18.13 -10.06 -4.00
C GLY A 109 17.60 -9.01 -3.04
N ILE A 110 17.84 -9.22 -1.75
CA ILE A 110 17.43 -8.30 -0.69
C ILE A 110 18.05 -6.91 -0.85
N ASP A 111 19.33 -6.83 -1.26
CA ASP A 111 19.98 -5.52 -1.48
C ASP A 111 19.36 -4.75 -2.64
N ARG A 112 18.87 -5.47 -3.67
CA ARG A 112 18.14 -4.86 -4.78
C ARG A 112 16.79 -4.32 -4.31
N ALA A 113 16.03 -5.13 -3.59
CA ALA A 113 14.76 -4.72 -3.02
C ALA A 113 14.93 -3.52 -2.07
N ALA A 114 15.94 -3.54 -1.22
CA ALA A 114 16.28 -2.45 -0.31
C ALA A 114 16.63 -1.16 -1.07
N ALA A 115 17.43 -1.24 -2.14
CA ALA A 115 17.77 -0.08 -2.97
C ALA A 115 16.53 0.51 -3.67
N ASP A 116 15.66 -0.33 -4.22
CA ASP A 116 14.41 0.11 -4.85
C ASP A 116 13.45 0.75 -3.84
N LEU A 117 13.29 0.13 -2.66
CA LEU A 117 12.48 0.67 -1.57
C LEU A 117 13.04 2.00 -1.03
N ARG A 118 14.36 2.13 -0.90
CA ARG A 118 15.02 3.38 -0.50
C ARG A 118 14.73 4.49 -1.49
N GLU A 119 14.89 4.25 -2.78
CA GLU A 119 14.58 5.25 -3.82
C GLU A 119 13.08 5.61 -3.83
N LEU A 120 12.18 4.64 -3.61
CA LEU A 120 10.76 4.90 -3.45
C LEU A 120 10.48 5.79 -2.24
N GLY A 121 11.17 5.53 -1.12
CA GLY A 121 11.10 6.30 0.10
C GLY A 121 11.51 7.77 -0.11
N GLU A 122 12.61 8.02 -0.82
CA GLU A 122 13.08 9.38 -1.13
C GLU A 122 12.04 10.15 -1.95
N ARG A 123 11.43 9.51 -2.95
CA ARG A 123 10.37 10.11 -3.77
C ARG A 123 9.10 10.37 -2.94
N ALA A 124 8.68 9.39 -2.14
CA ALA A 124 7.49 9.49 -1.28
C ALA A 124 7.63 10.61 -0.24
N LYS A 125 8.83 10.77 0.33
CA LYS A 125 9.16 11.81 1.31
C LYS A 125 8.87 13.22 0.80
N THR A 126 9.12 13.51 -0.48
CA THR A 126 8.84 14.83 -1.06
C THR A 126 7.37 15.25 -1.01
N ARG A 127 6.46 14.27 -0.86
CA ARG A 127 5.01 14.47 -0.74
C ARG A 127 4.48 14.11 0.65
N GLY A 128 5.35 13.86 1.62
CA GLY A 128 4.95 13.45 2.97
C GLY A 128 4.34 12.05 3.05
N ILE A 129 4.55 11.20 2.05
CA ILE A 129 4.01 9.84 1.99
C ILE A 129 5.00 8.85 2.62
N ARG A 130 4.45 7.88 3.34
CA ARG A 130 5.13 6.73 3.93
C ARG A 130 4.82 5.48 3.13
N ILE A 131 5.78 4.58 3.05
CA ILE A 131 5.71 3.29 2.37
C ILE A 131 5.64 2.19 3.43
N ALA A 132 4.68 1.28 3.28
CA ALA A 132 4.51 0.13 4.14
C ALA A 132 4.67 -1.14 3.28
N PHE A 133 5.82 -1.81 3.40
CA PHE A 133 6.14 -2.98 2.59
C PHE A 133 5.58 -4.26 3.22
N GLU A 134 4.82 -5.02 2.46
CA GLU A 134 4.13 -6.24 2.90
C GLU A 134 4.65 -7.46 2.13
N ALA A 135 5.06 -8.50 2.86
CA ALA A 135 5.39 -9.79 2.26
C ALA A 135 4.10 -10.59 1.98
N LEU A 136 3.77 -10.80 0.71
CA LEU A 136 2.71 -11.73 0.32
C LEU A 136 3.21 -13.16 0.51
N ALA A 137 2.38 -14.07 1.02
CA ALA A 137 2.74 -15.48 1.21
C ALA A 137 3.17 -16.20 -0.10
N TRP A 138 2.79 -15.66 -1.25
CA TRP A 138 3.13 -16.15 -2.59
C TRP A 138 4.05 -15.18 -3.37
N GLY A 139 4.68 -14.22 -2.69
CA GLY A 139 5.68 -13.33 -3.30
C GLY A 139 6.80 -14.14 -3.98
N ARG A 140 7.28 -13.65 -5.13
CA ARG A 140 8.19 -14.41 -5.99
C ARG A 140 9.54 -14.68 -5.34
N HIS A 141 10.09 -13.66 -4.67
CA HIS A 141 11.39 -13.71 -3.99
C HIS A 141 11.31 -13.32 -2.52
N ILE A 142 10.41 -12.41 -2.14
CA ILE A 142 10.14 -12.04 -0.75
C ILE A 142 8.74 -12.51 -0.43
N ASN A 143 8.63 -13.55 0.40
CA ASN A 143 7.36 -14.07 0.90
C ASN A 143 7.39 -14.33 2.42
N ASP A 144 8.45 -13.88 3.09
CA ASP A 144 8.65 -13.94 4.53
C ASP A 144 8.70 -12.52 5.11
N TYR A 145 8.02 -12.30 6.23
CA TYR A 145 8.07 -11.00 6.90
C TYR A 145 9.48 -10.67 7.41
N ARG A 146 10.33 -11.69 7.71
CA ARG A 146 11.73 -11.51 8.12
C ARG A 146 12.59 -11.00 6.95
N ASP A 147 12.34 -11.50 5.74
CA ASP A 147 13.02 -11.04 4.53
C ASP A 147 12.53 -9.63 4.13
N ALA A 148 11.23 -9.36 4.24
CA ALA A 148 10.69 -8.02 4.06
C ALA A 148 11.27 -7.03 5.08
N TRP A 149 11.40 -7.45 6.34
CA TRP A 149 12.08 -6.65 7.36
C TRP A 149 13.54 -6.40 6.98
N GLU A 150 14.28 -7.40 6.52
CA GLU A 150 15.68 -7.20 6.13
C GLU A 150 15.81 -6.23 4.95
N ALA A 151 14.90 -6.28 3.97
CA ALA A 151 14.85 -5.30 2.88
C ALA A 151 14.56 -3.87 3.39
N VAL A 152 13.57 -3.71 4.28
CA VAL A 152 13.23 -2.42 4.92
C VAL A 152 14.39 -1.90 5.77
N ARG A 153 15.00 -2.75 6.59
CA ARG A 153 16.12 -2.41 7.47
C ARG A 153 17.34 -1.95 6.67
N ARG A 154 17.65 -2.61 5.54
CA ARG A 154 18.75 -2.20 4.65
C ARG A 154 18.41 -0.98 3.81
N ALA A 155 17.14 -0.75 3.49
CA ALA A 155 16.71 0.48 2.83
C ALA A 155 17.03 1.69 3.72
N ASP A 156 16.95 1.54 5.05
CA ASP A 156 17.36 2.52 6.06
C ASP A 156 16.85 3.93 5.73
N HIS A 157 15.53 4.04 5.62
CA HIS A 157 14.85 5.27 5.22
C HIS A 157 13.63 5.52 6.08
N SER A 158 13.49 6.72 6.65
CA SER A 158 12.44 7.04 7.64
C SER A 158 11.00 6.99 7.10
N HIS A 159 10.83 7.02 5.78
CA HIS A 159 9.53 6.83 5.11
C HIS A 159 9.28 5.41 4.62
N VAL A 160 10.14 4.43 4.93
CA VAL A 160 9.95 3.03 4.53
C VAL A 160 9.80 2.18 5.79
N GLY A 161 8.67 1.50 5.91
CA GLY A 161 8.35 0.63 7.02
C GLY A 161 7.85 -0.74 6.57
N LEU A 162 7.57 -1.59 7.55
CA LEU A 162 7.05 -2.94 7.37
C LEU A 162 5.57 -2.99 7.71
N THR A 163 4.78 -3.68 6.88
CA THR A 163 3.42 -4.12 7.19
C THR A 163 3.45 -5.59 7.57
N LEU A 164 2.76 -5.95 8.66
CA LEU A 164 2.59 -7.33 9.08
C LEU A 164 1.14 -7.75 8.84
N ASP A 165 0.95 -8.63 7.87
CA ASP A 165 -0.30 -9.35 7.68
C ASP A 165 -0.21 -10.72 8.37
N THR A 166 -1.15 -10.97 9.29
CA THR A 166 -1.19 -12.20 10.07
C THR A 166 -1.48 -13.42 9.22
N TRP A 167 -2.34 -13.31 8.20
CA TRP A 167 -2.63 -14.42 7.30
C TRP A 167 -1.41 -14.76 6.47
N HIS A 168 -0.70 -13.78 5.88
CA HIS A 168 0.52 -14.06 5.11
C HIS A 168 1.61 -14.73 5.95
N THR A 169 1.73 -14.34 7.22
CA THR A 169 2.70 -14.94 8.15
C THR A 169 2.31 -16.38 8.50
N LEU A 170 1.04 -16.61 8.87
CA LEU A 170 0.58 -17.92 9.35
C LEU A 170 0.36 -18.94 8.23
N ALA A 171 -0.09 -18.51 7.04
CA ALA A 171 -0.38 -19.39 5.90
C ALA A 171 0.85 -20.15 5.41
N ARG A 172 2.05 -19.65 5.70
CA ARG A 172 3.31 -20.31 5.35
C ARG A 172 3.76 -21.38 6.34
N GLY A 173 3.25 -21.37 7.57
CA GLY A 173 3.64 -22.34 8.61
C GLY A 173 5.13 -22.28 8.98
N THR A 174 5.77 -21.14 8.76
CA THR A 174 7.22 -20.88 8.93
C THR A 174 7.62 -20.28 10.28
#